data_AF-A0A9X2KMW9-F1
#
_entry.id   AF-A0A9X2KMW9-F1
#
_cell.length_a   1.000
_cell.length_b   1.000
_cell.length_c   1.000
_cell.angle_alpha   90.00
_cell.angle_beta   90.00
_cell.angle_gamma   90.00
#
_symmetry.space_group_name_H-M   'P 1'
#
loop_
_entity.id
_entity.type
_entity.pdbx_description
1 polymer ?
#
loop_
_entity_poly.entity_id
_entity_poly.type
_entity_poly.pdbx_seq_one_letter_code
_entity_poly.pdbx_strand_id
1 'polypeptide(L)' 'MAYKAGMDAPTVQAGAELVRRRAARNGADHGDGMARLGAERALTQLAIDLEISAAEFERRPARQRRPS' A
#
# COMPACT_ATOMS: atom_id res chain seq x y z
N MET A 1 1.24 7.75 25.85
CA MET A 1 0.92 7.69 24.41
C MET A 1 0.94 6.24 23.98
N ALA A 2 -0.19 5.55 23.96
CA ALA A 2 -0.26 4.17 23.48
C ALA A 2 -0.29 4.19 21.96
N TYR A 3 0.79 3.76 21.31
CA TYR A 3 0.81 3.54 19.86
C TYR A 3 -0.16 2.39 19.57
N LYS A 4 -1.35 2.70 19.04
CA LYS A 4 -2.35 1.68 18.71
C LYS A 4 -1.75 0.82 17.59
N ALA A 5 -1.34 -0.40 17.94
CA ALA A 5 -0.55 -1.32 17.10
C ALA A 5 -1.37 -1.98 15.97
N GLY A 6 -2.15 -1.20 15.22
CA GLY A 6 -2.88 -1.66 14.05
C GLY A 6 -2.93 -0.57 13.01
N MET A 7 -2.41 -0.84 11.81
CA MET A 7 -2.62 0.04 10.66
C MET A 7 -4.12 0.15 10.38
N ASP A 8 -4.61 1.38 10.20
CA ASP A 8 -5.98 1.66 9.77
C ASP A 8 -6.04 1.86 8.24
N ALA A 9 -7.25 1.81 7.66
CA ALA A 9 -7.44 1.92 6.22
C ALA A 9 -6.81 3.21 5.62
N PRO A 10 -6.94 4.40 6.24
CA PRO A 10 -6.27 5.61 5.75
C PRO A 10 -4.74 5.49 5.70
N THR A 11 -4.12 4.89 6.73
CA THR A 11 -2.67 4.65 6.75
C THR A 11 -2.23 3.73 5.61
N VAL A 12 -2.98 2.67 5.35
CA VAL A 12 -2.68 1.72 4.27
C VAL A 12 -2.88 2.37 2.89
N GLN A 13 -3.93 3.17 2.70
CA GLN A 13 -4.16 3.94 1.47
C GLN A 13 -3.02 4.94 1.20
N ALA A 14 -2.57 5.67 2.23
CA ALA A 14 -1.43 6.57 2.11
C ALA A 14 -0.14 5.82 1.72
N GLY A 15 0.05 4.61 2.26
CA GLY A 15 1.13 3.71 1.85
C GLY A 15 1.07 3.33 0.37
N ALA A 16 -0.11 2.94 -0.13
CA ALA A 16 -0.30 2.59 -1.54
C ALA A 16 0.04 3.77 -2.47
N GLU A 17 -0.37 4.98 -2.10
CA GLU A 17 -0.07 6.19 -2.87
C GLU A 17 1.43 6.50 -2.88
N LEU A 18 2.12 6.36 -1.75
CA LEU A 18 3.56 6.56 -1.65
C LEU A 18 4.32 5.57 -2.57
N VAL A 19 3.91 4.31 -2.57
CA VAL A 19 4.51 3.28 -3.42
C VAL A 19 4.29 3.59 -4.90
N ARG A 20 3.10 4.02 -5.31
CA ARG A 20 2.86 4.49 -6.70
C ARG A 20 3.76 5.65 -7.10
N ARG A 21 3.87 6.65 -6.22
CA ARG A 21 4.77 7.79 -6.45
C ARG A 21 6.23 7.35 -6.56
N ARG A 22 6.64 6.30 -5.83
CA ARG A 22 7.99 5.71 -5.95
C ARG A 22 8.16 4.95 -7.26
N ALA A 23 7.18 4.15 -7.68
CA ALA A 23 7.20 3.44 -8.97
C ALA A 23 7.38 4.41 -10.14
N ALA A 24 6.63 5.52 -10.13
CA ALA A 24 6.75 6.58 -11.15
C ALA A 24 8.11 7.29 -11.15
N ARG A 25 8.85 7.28 -10.03
CA ARG A 25 10.16 7.92 -9.89
C ARG A 25 11.35 7.00 -10.12
N ASN A 26 11.16 5.71 -10.40
CA ASN A 26 12.24 4.72 -10.59
C ASN A 26 13.19 5.02 -11.79
N GLY A 27 13.03 6.15 -12.48
CA GLY A 27 14.03 6.65 -13.42
C GLY A 27 15.28 7.26 -12.77
N ALA A 28 15.35 7.39 -11.44
CA ALA A 28 16.42 8.13 -10.75
C ALA A 28 17.54 7.26 -10.12
N ASP A 29 17.36 5.95 -9.97
CA ASP A 29 18.38 5.06 -9.39
C ASP A 29 19.20 4.33 -10.47
N HIS A 30 20.52 4.21 -10.25
CA HIS A 30 21.55 3.76 -11.20
C HIS A 30 21.51 2.24 -11.51
N GLY A 31 20.33 1.67 -11.75
CA GLY A 31 20.16 0.27 -12.17
C GLY A 31 20.13 0.10 -13.69
N ASP A 32 20.52 -1.08 -14.19
CA ASP A 32 20.31 -1.43 -15.59
C ASP A 32 18.79 -1.50 -15.94
N GLY A 33 18.47 -1.55 -17.24
CA GLY A 33 17.09 -1.51 -17.72
C GLY A 33 16.21 -2.65 -17.17
N MET A 34 16.78 -3.82 -16.92
CA MET A 34 16.03 -4.97 -16.39
C MET A 34 15.78 -4.86 -14.89
N ALA A 35 16.79 -4.42 -14.13
CA ALA A 35 16.65 -4.12 -12.71
C ALA A 35 15.58 -3.03 -12.48
N ARG A 36 15.57 -2.00 -13.34
CA ARG A 36 14.55 -0.94 -13.32
C ARG A 36 13.14 -1.46 -13.58
N LEU A 37 12.97 -2.26 -14.64
CA LEU A 37 11.66 -2.87 -14.96
C LEU A 37 11.18 -3.80 -13.84
N GLY A 38 12.09 -4.58 -13.25
CA GLY A 38 11.79 -5.43 -12.09
C GLY A 38 11.32 -4.61 -10.87
N ALA A 39 12.04 -3.53 -10.55
CA ALA A 39 11.68 -2.64 -9.45
C ALA A 39 10.33 -1.93 -9.67
N GLU A 40 10.05 -1.47 -10.89
CA GLU A 40 8.78 -0.85 -11.24
C GLU A 40 7.61 -1.83 -11.10
N ARG A 41 7.76 -3.06 -11.59
CA ARG A 41 6.74 -4.11 -11.44
C ARG A 41 6.50 -4.47 -9.97
N ALA A 42 7.57 -4.62 -9.18
CA ALA A 42 7.46 -4.95 -7.76
C ALA A 42 6.72 -3.86 -6.97
N LEU A 43 7.03 -2.58 -7.22
CA LEU A 43 6.32 -1.47 -6.57
C LEU A 43 4.86 -1.38 -7.04
N THR A 44 4.59 -1.64 -8.32
CA THR A 44 3.21 -1.67 -8.83
C THR A 44 2.38 -2.74 -8.12
N GLN A 45 2.92 -3.96 -7.99
CA GLN A 45 2.25 -5.04 -7.27
C GLN A 45 2.04 -4.70 -5.79
N LEU A 46 3.06 -4.14 -5.13
CA LEU A 46 2.94 -3.71 -3.74
C LEU A 46 1.86 -2.65 -3.53
N ALA A 47 1.71 -1.70 -4.45
CA ALA A 47 0.63 -0.71 -4.37
C ALA A 47 -0.76 -1.38 -4.44
N ILE A 48 -0.94 -2.34 -5.35
CA ILE A 48 -2.18 -3.12 -5.49
C ILE A 48 -2.49 -3.88 -4.19
N ASP A 49 -1.49 -4.55 -3.61
CA ASP A 49 -1.66 -5.33 -2.39
C ASP A 49 -2.09 -4.45 -1.20
N LEU A 50 -1.56 -3.23 -1.13
CA LEU A 50 -1.96 -2.24 -0.12
C LEU A 50 -3.39 -1.74 -0.34
N GLU A 51 -3.81 -1.49 -1.59
CA GLU A 51 -5.21 -1.11 -1.88
C GLU A 51 -6.20 -2.20 -1.49
N ILE A 52 -5.90 -3.45 -1.82
CA ILE A 52 -6.71 -4.61 -1.40
C ILE A 52 -6.78 -4.68 0.12
N SER A 53 -5.64 -4.52 0.79
CA SER A 53 -5.57 -4.52 2.26
C SER A 53 -6.43 -3.40 2.86
N ALA A 54 -6.39 -2.19 2.30
CA ALA A 54 -7.22 -1.07 2.75
C ALA A 54 -8.72 -1.36 2.59
N ALA A 55 -9.14 -1.93 1.46
CA ALA A 55 -10.53 -2.33 1.25
C ALA A 55 -10.99 -3.39 2.27
N GLU A 56 -10.12 -4.34 2.63
CA GLU A 56 -10.40 -5.31 3.70
C GLU A 56 -10.50 -4.64 5.08
N PHE A 57 -9.68 -3.63 5.36
CA PHE A 57 -9.78 -2.83 6.59
C PHE A 57 -11.07 -2.01 6.68
N GLU A 58 -11.72 -1.65 5.58
CA GLU A 58 -13.04 -0.99 5.59
C GLU A 58 -14.20 -1.99 5.79
N ARG A 59 -14.05 -3.22 5.28
CA ARG A 59 -15.05 -4.30 5.45
C ARG A 59 -15.15 -4.80 6.90
N ARG A 60 -14.01 -4.89 7.61
CA ARG A 60 -13.95 -5.37 9.01
C ARG A 60 -14.71 -4.49 10.04
N PRO A 61 -14.60 -3.15 10.06
CA PRO A 61 -15.33 -2.30 10.99
C PRO A 61 -16.84 -2.31 10.72
N ALA A 62 -17.29 -2.52 9.48
CA ALA A 62 -18.71 -2.71 9.17
C ALA A 62 -19.29 -3.98 9.83
N ARG A 63 -18.47 -5.04 9.97
CA ARG A 63 -18.88 -6.31 10.60
C ARG A 63 -18.93 -6.24 12.12
N GLN A 64 -18.14 -5.37 12.76
CA GLN A 64 -18.17 -5.15 14.21
C GLN A 64 -19.29 -4.20 14.68
N ARG A 65 -19.89 -3.41 13.77
CA ARG A 65 -20.95 -2.44 14.10
C ARG A 65 -22.38 -2.99 14.00
N ARG A 66 -22.58 -4.29 13.70
CA ARG A 66 -23.90 -4.92 13.76
C ARG A 66 -24.23 -5.27 15.22
N PRO A 67 -25.21 -4.61 15.88
CA PRO A 67 -25.71 -5.08 17.16
C PRO A 67 -26.52 -6.36 16.90
N SER A 68 -26.13 -7.44 17.57
CA SER A 68 -26.97 -8.62 17.79
C SER A 68 -28.09 -8.30 18.76
#